data_AF-A0A3D3WF11-F1
#
_entry.id   AF-A0A3D3WF11-F1
#
_cell.length_a   1.000
_cell.length_b   1.000
_cell.length_c   1.000
_cell.angle_alpha   90.00
_cell.angle_beta   90.00
_cell.angle_gamma   90.00
#
_symmetry.space_group_name_H-M   'P 1'
#
loop_
_entity.id
_entity.type
_entity.pdbx_description
1 polymer ?
#
loop_
_entity_poly.entity_id
_entity_poly.type
_entity_poly.pdbx_seq_one_letter_code
_entity_poly.pdbx_strand_id
1 'polypeptide(L)' 'MFNLDQYIARYPDFPKPGITFYDMSPMLEDHHALTSCVNALVDLARPYQPDLIVGLDARGFLF' A
#
# COMPACT_ATOMS: atom_id res chain seq x y z
N MET A 1 -12.45 11.19 3.69
CA MET A 1 -11.50 10.06 3.60
C MET A 1 -10.54 10.37 2.47
N PHE A 2 -9.24 10.34 2.72
CA PHE A 2 -8.23 10.60 1.68
C PHE A 2 -8.30 9.48 0.63
N ASN A 3 -8.38 9.83 -0.66
CA ASN A 3 -8.51 8.85 -1.73
C ASN A 3 -7.13 8.41 -2.25
N LEU A 4 -6.75 7.16 -1.98
CA LEU A 4 -5.48 6.58 -2.40
C LEU A 4 -5.51 6.03 -3.84
N ASP A 5 -6.68 5.74 -4.41
CA ASP A 5 -6.80 5.08 -5.73
C ASP A 5 -6.18 5.90 -6.87
N GLN A 6 -6.11 7.22 -6.71
CA GLN A 6 -5.47 8.13 -7.66
C GLN A 6 -3.94 8.01 -7.69
N TYR A 7 -3.35 7.39 -6.66
CA TYR A 7 -1.91 7.14 -6.55
C TYR A 7 -1.53 5.68 -6.89
N ILE A 8 -2.48 4.89 -7.39
CA ILE A 8 -2.24 3.51 -7.81
C ILE A 8 -2.24 3.45 -9.33
N ALA A 9 -1.07 3.22 -9.92
CA ALA A 9 -0.95 2.96 -11.34
C ALA A 9 -1.43 1.54 -11.67
N ARG A 10 -2.04 1.37 -12.84
CA ARG A 10 -2.63 0.09 -13.27
C ARG A 10 -2.06 -0.28 -14.63
N TYR A 11 -1.51 -1.49 -14.72
CA TYR A 11 -0.89 -2.03 -15.92
C TYR A 11 -1.61 -3.34 -16.30
N PRO A 12 -2.55 -3.29 -17.26
CA PRO A 12 -3.20 -4.49 -17.79
C PRO A 12 -2.21 -5.43 -18.45
N ASP A 13 -2.52 -6.72 -18.42
CA ASP A 13 -1.76 -7.82 -19.04
C ASP A 13 -0.29 -7.95 -18.57
N PHE A 14 0.02 -7.48 -17.35
CA PHE A 14 1.34 -7.62 -16.73
C PHE A 14 1.30 -8.48 -15.46
N PRO A 15 2.27 -9.39 -15.24
CA PRO A 15 3.39 -9.74 -16.12
C PRO A 15 2.99 -10.70 -17.27
N LYS A 16 1.72 -11.11 -17.34
CA LYS A 16 1.17 -11.99 -18.37
C LYS A 16 -0.29 -11.62 -18.67
N PRO A 17 -0.83 -12.02 -19.84
CA PRO A 17 -2.21 -11.71 -20.21
C PRO A 17 -3.24 -12.14 -19.16
N GLY A 18 -4.25 -11.30 -18.97
CA GLY A 18 -5.34 -11.50 -18.01
C GLY A 18 -5.03 -11.03 -16.58
N ILE A 19 -3.86 -10.45 -16.32
CA ILE A 19 -3.51 -9.88 -15.00
C ILE A 19 -3.41 -8.36 -15.10
N THR A 20 -4.13 -7.64 -14.24
CA THR A 20 -3.86 -6.21 -14.01
C THR A 20 -2.89 -6.08 -12.85
N PHE A 21 -1.71 -5.56 -13.12
CA PHE A 21 -0.75 -5.22 -12.08
C PHE A 21 -1.07 -3.85 -11.49
N TYR A 22 -1.20 -3.82 -10.17
CA TYR A 22 -1.42 -2.59 -9.41
C TYR A 22 -0.09 -2.16 -8.83
N ASP A 23 0.45 -1.08 -9.36
CA ASP A 23 1.70 -0.49 -8.92
C ASP A 23 1.42 0.59 -7.88
N MET A 24 1.97 0.38 -6.68
CA MET A 24 1.86 1.29 -5.55
C MET A 24 3.01 2.31 -5.50
N SER A 25 3.99 2.24 -6.40
CA SER A 25 5.16 3.12 -6.40
C SER A 25 4.78 4.61 -6.37
N PRO A 26 3.79 5.11 -7.14
CA PRO A 26 3.40 6.52 -7.07
C PRO A 26 2.83 6.94 -5.70
N MET A 27 2.19 6.01 -4.98
CA MET A 27 1.70 6.25 -3.62
C MET A 27 2.85 6.30 -2.62
N LEU A 28 3.86 5.45 -2.78
CA LEU A 28 5.06 5.42 -1.94
C LEU A 28 5.93 6.67 -2.15
N GLU A 29 5.94 7.24 -3.35
CA GLU A 29 6.69 8.46 -3.69
C GLU A 29 6.02 9.75 -3.21
N ASP A 30 4.70 9.73 -2.96
CA ASP A 30 3.95 10.88 -2.45
C ASP A 30 3.85 10.87 -0.91
N HIS A 31 4.45 11.89 -0.28
CA HIS A 31 4.49 12.02 1.18
C HIS A 31 3.10 12.01 1.84
N HIS A 32 2.12 12.69 1.23
CA HIS A 32 0.77 12.79 1.80
C HIS A 32 0.01 11.47 1.66
N ALA A 33 0.17 10.80 0.53
CA ALA A 33 -0.46 9.51 0.26
C ALA A 33 0.10 8.42 1.16
N LEU A 34 1.42 8.31 1.27
CA LEU A 34 2.09 7.35 2.17
C LEU A 34 1.65 7.57 3.63
N THR A 35 1.70 8.81 4.11
CA THR A 35 1.29 9.13 5.49
C THR A 35 -0.17 8.78 5.75
N SER A 36 -1.06 9.05 4.79
CA SER A 36 -2.47 8.69 4.89
C SER A 36 -2.68 7.18 4.91
N CYS A 37 -1.92 6.43 4.11
CA CYS A 37 -1.96 4.97 4.08
C CYS A 37 -1.50 4.36 5.41
N VAL A 38 -0.33 4.78 5.92
CA VAL A 38 0.21 4.30 7.20
C VAL A 38 -0.72 4.61 8.36
N ASN A 39 -1.29 5.81 8.42
CA ASN A 39 -2.27 6.15 9.47
C ASN A 39 -3.49 5.23 9.44
N ALA A 40 -4.00 4.90 8.25
CA ALA A 40 -5.11 3.96 8.12
C ALA A 40 -4.73 2.54 8.57
N LEU A 41 -3.50 2.08 8.28
CA LEU A 41 -2.98 0.80 8.78
C LEU A 41 -2.84 0.80 10.31
N VAL A 42 -2.33 1.89 10.89
CA VAL A 42 -2.20 2.06 12.34
C VAL A 42 -3.57 2.04 13.01
N ASP A 43 -4.56 2.75 12.49
CA ASP A 43 -5.91 2.77 13.04
C ASP A 43 -6.57 1.39 12.98
N LEU A 44 -6.32 0.63 11.91
CA LEU A 44 -6.78 -0.76 11.78
C LEU A 44 -6.09 -1.68 12.79
N ALA A 45 -4.78 -1.52 13.01
CA ALA A 45 -3.99 -2.39 13.89
C ALA A 45 -4.16 -2.05 15.38
N ARG A 46 -4.47 -0.80 15.72
CA ARG A 46 -4.51 -0.28 17.10
C ARG A 46 -5.36 -1.12 18.07
N PRO A 47 -6.58 -1.61 17.71
CA PRO A 47 -7.39 -2.43 18.62
C PRO A 47 -6.73 -3.77 19.00
N TYR A 48 -5.82 -4.28 18.17
CA TYR A 48 -5.16 -5.56 18.38
C TYR A 48 -3.94 -5.48 19.29
N GLN A 49 -3.46 -4.27 19.62
CA GLN A 49 -2.29 -4.02 20.46
C GLN A 49 -1.10 -4.96 20.14
N PRO A 50 -0.64 -5.00 18.88
CA PRO A 50 0.37 -5.98 18.48
C PRO A 50 1.73 -5.67 19.11
N ASP A 51 2.37 -6.68 19.67
CA ASP A 51 3.78 -6.61 20.10
C ASP A 51 4.76 -6.69 18.91
N LEU A 52 4.29 -7.21 17.76
CA LEU A 52 5.09 -7.41 16.56
C LEU A 52 4.26 -7.12 15.30
N ILE A 53 4.88 -6.42 14.35
CA ILE A 53 4.38 -6.28 12.97
C ILE A 53 5.33 -7.05 12.05
N VAL A 54 4.77 -7.90 11.18
CA VAL A 54 5.54 -8.70 10.22
C VAL A 54 5.27 -8.20 8.80
N GLY A 55 6.29 -7.65 8.15
CA GLY A 55 6.26 -7.35 6.72
C GLY A 55 6.54 -8.62 5.90
N LEU A 56 5.68 -8.92 4.93
CA LEU A 56 5.89 -10.06 4.03
C LEU A 56 6.61 -9.62 2.77
N ASP A 57 7.74 -10.25 2.48
CA ASP A 57 8.56 -10.01 1.29
C ASP A 57 9.06 -8.55 1.17
N ALA A 58 9.85 -8.25 0.14
CA ALA A 58 10.54 -6.96 -0.01
C ALA A 58 9.58 -5.75 0.00
N ARG A 59 8.39 -5.89 -0.60
CA ARG A 59 7.39 -4.79 -0.66
C ARG A 59 6.68 -4.57 0.67
N GLY A 60 6.56 -5.60 1.51
CA GLY A 60 5.97 -5.47 2.84
C GLY A 60 6.81 -4.65 3.80
N PHE A 61 8.08 -4.38 3.49
CA PHE A 61 8.99 -3.57 4.30
C PHE A 61 8.87 -2.05 4.04
N LEU A 62 8.05 -1.63 3.08
CA LEU A 62 7.98 -0.23 2.61
C LEU A 62 6.93 0.62 3.36
N PHE A 63 6.22 0.05 4.33
CA PHE A 63 5.12 0.67 5.07
C PHE A 63 5.45 0.73 6.56
#